data_AF-A0A3B0W8C1-F1
#
_entry.id   AF-A0A3B0W8C1-F1
#
_cell.length_a   1.000
_cell.length_b   1.000
_cell.length_c   1.000
_cell.angle_alpha   90.00
_cell.angle_beta   90.00
_cell.angle_gamma   90.00
#
_symmetry.space_group_name_H-M   'P 1'
#
loop_
_entity.id
_entity.type
_entity.pdbx_description
1 polymer ?
#
loop_
_entity_poly.entity_id
_entity_poly.type
_entity_poly.pdbx_seq_one_letter_code
_entity_poly.pdbx_strand_id
1 'polypeptide(L)'
;MKSSKKLKPIASLAKQNERGAARDHGNVLRVLQQQENQLNELISYRDEYINTFNSAGANGISVIQYQDYSLFLRRLDDAIKQQRQLVTNGRADCDQSKSKWLEKRSRSKIVNKVVEKRQLNETRQQEKREQRESESQPGVSVRKY
;
A
#
# COMPACT_ATOMS: atom_id res chain seq x y z
N MET A 1 7.41 -26.92 -26.11
CA MET A 1 7.52 -26.24 -24.79
C MET A 1 6.12 -25.91 -24.26
N LYS A 2 5.77 -26.30 -23.03
CA LYS A 2 4.43 -26.04 -22.45
C LYS A 2 4.13 -24.54 -22.34
N SER A 3 2.90 -24.12 -22.65
CA SER A 3 2.50 -22.71 -22.66
C SER A 3 2.47 -22.09 -21.26
N SER A 4 2.18 -22.89 -20.23
CA SER A 4 2.21 -22.45 -18.83
C SER A 4 3.60 -21.99 -18.38
N LYS A 5 4.67 -22.65 -18.84
CA LYS A 5 6.06 -22.30 -18.52
C LYS A 5 6.45 -20.90 -19.01
N LYS A 6 5.85 -20.40 -20.10
CA LYS A 6 6.08 -19.05 -20.63
C LYS A 6 5.35 -17.94 -19.86
N LEU A 7 4.24 -18.28 -19.18
CA LEU A 7 3.43 -17.32 -18.43
C LEU A 7 3.86 -17.18 -16.96
N LYS A 8 4.56 -18.19 -16.41
CA LYS A 8 5.09 -18.15 -15.04
C LYS A 8 6.01 -16.94 -14.75
N PRO A 9 6.95 -16.54 -15.62
CA PRO A 9 7.76 -15.34 -15.41
C PRO A 9 6.92 -14.06 -15.35
N ILE A 10 5.88 -13.97 -16.19
CA ILE A 10 4.97 -12.81 -16.24
C ILE A 10 4.15 -12.72 -14.95
N ALA A 11 3.68 -13.85 -14.42
CA ALA A 11 2.99 -13.92 -13.13
C ALA A 11 3.90 -13.51 -11.97
N SER A 12 5.15 -13.99 -11.98
CA SER A 12 6.16 -13.62 -10.98
C SER A 12 6.42 -12.11 -10.98
N LEU A 13 6.63 -11.53 -12.17
CA LEU A 13 6.84 -10.09 -12.33
C LEU A 13 5.62 -9.28 -11.86
N ALA A 14 4.40 -9.71 -12.20
CA ALA A 14 3.18 -9.05 -11.73
C ALA A 14 3.06 -9.06 -10.20
N LYS A 15 3.42 -10.18 -9.55
CA LYS A 15 3.43 -10.32 -8.09
C LYS A 15 4.53 -9.49 -7.43
N GLN A 16 5.69 -9.36 -8.08
CA GLN A 16 6.76 -8.47 -7.61
C GLN A 16 6.33 -7.01 -7.68
N ASN A 17 5.71 -6.59 -8.78
CA ASN A 17 5.20 -5.23 -8.94
C ASN A 17 4.08 -4.90 -7.93
N GLU A 18 3.18 -5.84 -7.65
CA GLU A 18 2.17 -5.71 -6.59
C GLU A 18 2.83 -5.50 -5.22
N ARG A 19 3.85 -6.30 -4.87
CA ARG A 19 4.58 -6.17 -3.61
C ARG A 19 5.34 -4.84 -3.51
N GLY A 20 5.92 -4.37 -4.61
CA GLY A 20 6.56 -3.05 -4.69
C GLY A 20 5.55 -1.94 -4.37
N ALA A 21 4.44 -1.91 -5.11
CA ALA A 21 3.39 -0.91 -4.90
C ALA A 21 2.77 -0.96 -3.48
N ALA A 22 2.67 -2.15 -2.88
CA ALA A 22 2.21 -2.30 -1.50
C ALA A 22 3.20 -1.68 -0.49
N ARG A 23 4.51 -1.85 -0.70
CA ARG A 23 5.55 -1.24 0.14
C ARG A 23 5.54 0.27 0.00
N ASP A 24 5.41 0.78 -1.22
CA ASP A 24 5.34 2.21 -1.50
C ASP A 24 4.13 2.84 -0.80
N HIS A 25 2.95 2.21 -0.93
CA HIS A 25 1.74 2.65 -0.23
C HIS A 25 1.94 2.64 1.30
N GLY A 26 2.55 1.59 1.85
CA GLY A 26 2.85 1.52 3.29
C GLY A 26 3.81 2.61 3.76
N ASN A 27 4.78 3.01 2.94
CA ASN A 27 5.68 4.12 3.25
C ASN A 27 4.95 5.46 3.24
N VAL A 28 4.12 5.72 2.21
CA VAL A 28 3.31 6.95 2.13
C VAL A 28 2.35 7.04 3.31
N LEU A 29 1.69 5.94 3.68
CA LEU A 29 0.80 5.89 4.84
C LEU A 29 1.54 6.22 6.15
N ARG A 30 2.78 5.72 6.33
CA ARG A 30 3.59 6.04 7.51
C ARG A 30 3.94 7.53 7.56
N VAL A 31 4.30 8.13 6.43
CA VAL A 31 4.60 9.56 6.35
C VAL A 31 3.36 10.39 6.67
N LEU A 32 2.19 10.03 6.14
CA LEU A 32 0.93 10.70 6.46
C LEU A 32 0.64 10.63 7.98
N GLN A 33 0.78 9.46 8.60
CA GLN A 33 0.57 9.31 10.04
C GLN A 33 1.50 10.21 10.86
N GLN A 34 2.77 10.31 10.46
CA GLN A 34 3.73 11.22 11.11
C GLN A 34 3.32 12.69 10.96
N GLN A 35 2.84 13.09 9.78
CA GLN A 35 2.37 14.45 9.53
C GLN A 35 1.11 14.77 10.35
N GLU A 36 0.18 13.82 10.48
CA GLU A 36 -1.02 13.98 11.30
C GLU A 36 -0.68 14.08 12.79
N ASN A 37 0.27 13.27 13.28
CA ASN A 37 0.75 13.35 14.65
C ASN A 37 1.38 14.72 14.94
N GLN A 38 2.27 15.19 14.05
CA GLN A 38 2.90 16.50 14.20
C GLN A 38 1.88 17.65 14.19
N LEU A 39 0.82 17.54 13.37
CA LEU A 39 -0.27 18.51 13.36
C LEU A 39 -1.00 18.55 14.70
N ASN A 40 -1.31 17.38 15.26
CA ASN A 40 -1.98 17.29 16.56
C ASN A 40 -1.12 17.89 17.67
N GLU A 41 0.18 17.58 17.68
CA GLU A 41 1.13 18.17 18.64
C GLU A 41 1.16 19.71 18.56
N LEU A 42 1.21 20.28 17.34
CA LEU A 42 1.21 21.73 17.17
C LEU A 42 -0.10 22.36 17.66
N ILE A 43 -1.25 21.73 17.42
CA ILE A 43 -2.55 22.20 17.89
C ILE A 43 -2.62 22.12 19.42
N SER A 44 -2.24 20.98 20.01
CA SER A 44 -2.22 20.82 21.46
C SER A 44 -1.31 21.83 22.14
N TYR A 45 -0.10 22.04 21.60
CA TYR A 45 0.83 23.01 22.11
C TYR A 45 0.29 24.45 22.02
N ARG A 46 -0.40 24.79 20.92
CA ARG A 46 -1.08 26.09 20.78
C ARG A 46 -2.14 26.30 21.84
N ASP A 47 -2.98 25.30 22.06
CA ASP A 47 -4.09 25.41 23.01
C ASP A 47 -3.56 25.51 24.45
N GLU A 48 -2.52 24.74 24.79
CA GLU A 48 -1.80 24.87 26.06
C GLU A 48 -1.22 26.28 26.22
N TYR A 49 -0.54 26.79 25.19
CA TYR A 49 0.07 28.12 25.21
C TYR A 49 -0.96 29.25 25.44
N ILE A 50 -2.12 29.16 24.78
CA ILE A 50 -3.24 30.09 24.98
C ILE A 50 -3.77 30.01 26.42
N ASN A 51 -3.95 28.80 26.95
CA ASN A 51 -4.45 28.59 28.30
C ASN A 51 -3.50 29.15 29.35
N THR A 52 -2.20 28.87 29.24
CA THR A 52 -1.17 29.42 30.13
C THR A 52 -1.17 30.95 30.10
N PHE A 53 -1.28 31.54 28.90
CA PHE A 53 -1.32 33.00 28.77
C PHE A 53 -2.58 33.61 29.40
N ASN A 54 -3.75 33.01 29.19
CA ASN A 54 -5.00 33.47 29.80
C ASN A 54 -4.94 33.41 31.34
N SER A 55 -4.35 32.35 31.90
CA SER A 55 -4.13 32.24 33.35
C SER A 55 -3.16 33.30 33.88
N ALA A 56 -2.10 33.62 33.13
CA ALA A 56 -1.17 34.70 33.49
C ALA A 56 -1.83 36.09 33.38
N GLY A 57 -2.66 36.29 32.36
CA GLY A 57 -3.42 37.52 32.11
C GLY A 57 -4.39 37.89 33.23
N ALA A 58 -4.93 36.91 33.95
CA ALA A 58 -5.81 37.14 35.09
C ALA A 58 -5.16 37.97 36.23
N ASN A 59 -3.82 37.96 36.31
CA ASN A 59 -3.06 38.73 37.31
C ASN A 59 -2.50 40.06 36.76
N GLY A 60 -2.88 40.43 35.53
CA GLY A 60 -2.33 41.58 34.80
C GLY A 60 -1.02 41.25 34.09
N ILE A 61 -0.92 41.62 32.81
CA ILE A 61 0.27 41.44 31.97
C ILE A 61 0.72 42.78 31.39
N SER A 62 2.03 42.92 31.20
CA SER A 62 2.59 44.07 30.51
C SER A 62 2.27 44.06 29.01
N VAL A 63 2.30 45.24 28.39
CA VAL A 63 2.12 45.41 26.93
C VAL A 63 3.18 44.63 26.14
N ILE A 64 4.42 44.56 26.65
CA ILE A 64 5.52 43.82 26.01
C ILE A 64 5.22 42.31 25.99
N GLN A 65 4.80 41.74 27.11
CA GLN A 65 4.42 40.32 27.20
C GLN A 65 3.26 39.98 26.26
N TYR A 66 2.29 40.88 26.11
CA TYR A 66 1.19 40.71 25.17
C TYR A 66 1.66 40.71 23.70
N GLN A 67 2.61 41.58 23.35
CA GLN A 67 3.18 41.63 22.00
C GLN A 67 3.96 40.35 21.67
N ASP A 68 4.82 39.90 22.59
CA ASP A 68 5.60 38.66 22.42
C ASP A 68 4.69 37.44 22.25
N TYR A 69 3.64 37.34 23.07
CA TYR A 69 2.60 36.33 22.94
C TYR A 69 1.95 36.32 21.57
N SER A 70 1.49 37.50 21.11
CA SER A 70 0.79 37.64 19.83
C SER A 70 1.70 37.27 18.64
N LEU A 71 2.97 37.65 18.69
CA LEU A 71 3.95 37.30 17.66
C LEU A 71 4.20 35.79 17.62
N PHE A 72 4.39 35.15 18.77
CA PHE A 72 4.64 33.72 18.84
C PHE A 72 3.41 32.92 18.40
N LEU A 73 2.21 33.29 18.86
CA LEU A 73 0.97 32.65 18.46
C LEU A 73 0.77 32.71 16.95
N ARG A 74 1.07 33.85 16.32
CA ARG A 74 1.02 33.99 14.86
C ARG A 74 1.98 33.04 14.14
N ARG A 75 3.21 32.90 14.62
CA ARG A 75 4.18 31.94 14.05
C ARG A 75 3.69 30.50 14.18
N LEU A 76 3.06 30.18 15.30
CA LEU A 76 2.49 28.85 15.55
C LEU A 76 1.29 28.57 14.65
N ASP A 77 0.41 29.55 14.45
CA ASP A 77 -0.70 29.48 13.50
C ASP A 77 -0.21 29.27 12.06
N ASP A 78 0.84 29.99 11.64
CA ASP A 78 1.45 29.82 10.33
C ASP A 78 2.06 28.41 10.17
N ALA A 79 2.74 27.89 11.20
CA ALA A 79 3.27 26.53 11.20
C ALA A 79 2.16 25.47 11.12
N ILE A 80 1.06 25.63 11.88
CA ILE A 80 -0.11 24.75 11.81
C ILE A 80 -0.73 24.78 10.42
N LYS A 81 -0.84 25.95 9.79
CA LYS A 81 -1.38 26.09 8.43
C LYS A 81 -0.51 25.34 7.42
N GLN A 82 0.81 25.46 7.52
CA GLN A 82 1.75 24.71 6.68
C GLN A 82 1.62 23.21 6.91
N GLN A 83 1.55 22.77 8.16
CA GLN A 83 1.41 21.35 8.51
C GLN A 83 0.09 20.76 8.00
N ARG A 84 -1.02 21.52 8.07
CA ARG A 84 -2.32 21.12 7.48
C ARG A 84 -2.23 20.91 5.97
N GLN A 85 -1.45 21.75 5.28
CA GLN A 85 -1.23 21.57 3.84
C GLN A 85 -0.42 20.30 3.57
N LEU A 86 0.61 20.01 4.36
CA LEU A 86 1.36 18.76 4.25
C LEU A 86 0.47 17.53 4.45
N VAL A 87 -0.38 17.52 5.48
CA VAL A 87 -1.36 16.44 5.71
C VAL A 87 -2.32 16.30 4.53
N THR A 88 -2.83 17.42 3.99
CA THR A 88 -3.72 17.40 2.82
C THR A 88 -3.04 16.75 1.61
N ASN A 89 -1.80 17.15 1.32
CA ASN A 89 -1.02 16.57 0.23
C ASN A 89 -0.73 15.08 0.49
N GLY A 90 -0.33 14.73 1.72
CA GLY A 90 -0.05 13.35 2.11
C GLY A 90 -1.27 12.43 1.99
N ARG A 91 -2.48 12.94 2.25
CA ARG A 91 -3.74 12.21 2.01
C ARG A 91 -3.95 11.94 0.53
N ALA A 92 -3.75 12.94 -0.33
CA ALA A 92 -3.84 12.77 -1.78
C ALA A 92 -2.81 11.75 -2.32
N ASP A 93 -1.58 11.78 -1.81
CA ASP A 93 -0.54 10.82 -2.15
C ASP A 93 -0.87 9.40 -1.68
N CYS A 94 -1.49 9.29 -0.49
CA CYS A 94 -1.96 8.02 0.06
C CYS A 94 -3.06 7.41 -0.83
N ASP A 95 -4.03 8.21 -1.26
CA ASP A 95 -5.09 7.77 -2.17
C ASP A 95 -4.53 7.37 -3.54
N GLN A 96 -3.58 8.14 -4.08
CA GLN A 96 -2.95 7.83 -5.35
C GLN A 96 -2.14 6.52 -5.27
N SER A 97 -1.33 6.34 -4.23
CA SER A 97 -0.53 5.12 -4.03
C SER A 97 -1.41 3.89 -3.78
N LYS A 98 -2.52 4.06 -3.06
CA LYS A 98 -3.54 3.01 -2.85
C LYS A 98 -4.14 2.56 -4.18
N SER A 99 -4.56 3.51 -5.03
CA SER A 99 -5.12 3.21 -6.35
C SER A 99 -4.13 2.42 -7.22
N LYS A 100 -2.86 2.86 -7.28
CA LYS A 100 -1.79 2.15 -7.97
C LYS A 100 -1.60 0.72 -7.45
N TRP A 101 -1.58 0.54 -6.13
CA TRP A 101 -1.46 -0.79 -5.52
C TRP A 101 -2.63 -1.70 -5.90
N LEU A 102 -3.87 -1.20 -5.85
CA LEU A 102 -5.07 -1.96 -6.22
C LEU A 102 -5.05 -2.37 -7.70
N GLU A 103 -4.60 -1.51 -8.60
CA GLU A 103 -4.43 -1.82 -10.02
C GLU A 103 -3.42 -2.97 -10.22
N LYS A 104 -2.24 -2.88 -9.60
CA LYS A 104 -1.21 -3.94 -9.70
C LYS A 104 -1.69 -5.25 -9.09
N ARG A 105 -2.40 -5.19 -7.97
CA ARG A 105 -3.02 -6.36 -7.32
C ARG A 105 -4.06 -7.02 -8.20
N SER A 106 -4.93 -6.24 -8.85
CA SER A 106 -5.91 -6.76 -9.81
C SER A 106 -5.23 -7.48 -10.98
N ARG A 107 -4.21 -6.84 -11.58
CA ARG A 107 -3.43 -7.44 -12.67
C ARG A 107 -2.72 -8.73 -12.26
N SER A 108 -2.09 -8.75 -11.09
CA SER A 108 -1.45 -9.94 -10.51
C SER A 108 -2.46 -11.09 -10.35
N LYS A 109 -3.65 -10.82 -9.81
CA LYS A 109 -4.73 -11.81 -9.65
C LYS A 109 -5.20 -12.38 -11.00
N ILE A 110 -5.39 -11.53 -12.01
CA ILE A 110 -5.82 -11.95 -13.35
C ILE A 110 -4.77 -12.87 -13.98
N VAL A 111 -3.49 -12.46 -13.95
CA VAL A 111 -2.39 -13.24 -14.56
C VAL A 111 -2.25 -14.60 -13.86
N ASN A 112 -2.32 -14.64 -12.53
CA ASN A 112 -2.28 -15.90 -11.78
C ASN A 112 -3.42 -16.85 -12.18
N LYS A 113 -4.65 -16.33 -12.28
CA LYS A 113 -5.82 -17.13 -12.70
C LYS A 113 -5.65 -17.71 -14.11
N VAL A 114 -5.04 -16.95 -15.03
CA VAL A 114 -4.75 -17.44 -16.39
C VAL A 114 -3.69 -18.54 -16.37
N VAL A 115 -2.64 -18.39 -15.56
CA VAL A 115 -1.60 -19.42 -15.40
C VAL A 115 -2.18 -20.70 -14.83
N GLU A 116 -2.97 -20.63 -13.77
CA GLU A 116 -3.64 -21.78 -13.14
C GLU A 116 -4.52 -22.52 -14.14
N LYS A 117 -5.36 -21.80 -14.90
CA LYS A 117 -6.23 -22.39 -15.93
C LYS A 117 -5.42 -23.11 -17.01
N ARG A 118 -4.29 -22.53 -17.46
CA ARG A 118 -3.42 -23.18 -18.45
C ARG A 118 -2.73 -24.42 -17.88
N GLN A 119 -2.27 -24.37 -16.64
CA GLN A 119 -1.67 -25.53 -15.98
C GLN A 119 -2.66 -26.69 -15.86
N LEU A 120 -3.89 -26.42 -15.40
CA LEU A 120 -4.95 -27.42 -15.29
C LEU A 120 -5.26 -28.08 -16.65
N ASN A 121 -5.39 -27.27 -17.70
CA ASN A 121 -5.64 -27.78 -19.06
C ASN A 121 -4.48 -28.63 -19.58
N GLU A 122 -3.23 -28.23 -19.32
CA GLU A 122 -2.05 -29.01 -19.71
C GLU A 122 -1.95 -30.33 -18.96
N THR A 123 -2.26 -30.36 -17.66
CA THR A 123 -2.29 -31.60 -16.87
C THR A 123 -3.36 -32.56 -17.41
N ARG A 124 -4.59 -32.08 -17.66
CA ARG A 124 -5.65 -32.91 -18.24
C ARG A 124 -5.30 -33.46 -19.63
N GLN A 125 -4.61 -32.67 -20.45
CA GLN A 125 -4.17 -33.13 -21.78
C GLN A 125 -3.04 -34.15 -21.68
N GLN A 126 -2.17 -34.02 -20.68
CA GLN A 126 -1.12 -34.99 -20.37
C GLN A 126 -1.73 -36.32 -19.93
N GLU A 127 -2.63 -36.31 -18.94
CA GLU A 127 -3.33 -37.50 -18.43
C GLU A 127 -4.06 -38.25 -19.56
N LYS A 128 -4.76 -37.52 -20.44
CA LYS A 128 -5.43 -38.13 -21.60
C LYS A 128 -4.47 -38.79 -22.59
N ARG A 129 -3.24 -38.25 -22.74
CA ARG A 129 -2.22 -38.86 -23.62
C ARG A 129 -1.64 -40.11 -22.98
N GLU A 130 -1.29 -40.04 -21.69
CA GLU A 130 -0.75 -41.18 -20.93
C GLU A 130 -1.75 -42.34 -20.86
N GLN A 131 -3.06 -42.06 -20.71
CA GLN A 131 -4.10 -43.08 -20.77
C GLN A 131 -4.18 -43.76 -22.15
N ARG A 132 -4.14 -42.99 -23.24
CA ARG A 132 -4.14 -43.54 -24.61
C ARG A 132 -2.90 -44.38 -24.91
N GLU A 133 -1.74 -43.95 -24.45
CA GLU A 133 -0.48 -44.71 -24.59
C GLU A 133 -0.55 -46.04 -23.83
N SER A 134 -1.13 -46.03 -22.62
CA SER A 134 -1.34 -47.24 -21.81
C SER A 134 -2.35 -48.22 -22.43
N GLU A 135 -3.42 -47.70 -23.05
CA GLU A 135 -4.41 -48.52 -23.77
C GLU A 135 -3.86 -49.09 -25.10
N SER A 136 -2.95 -48.37 -25.77
CA SER A 136 -2.29 -48.81 -27.01
C SER A 136 -1.19 -49.85 -26.78
N GLN A 137 -0.84 -50.15 -25.53
CA GLN A 137 -0.06 -51.32 -25.13
C GLN A 137 -1.02 -52.40 -24.59
N PRO A 138 -1.80 -53.10 -25.45
CA PRO A 138 -2.48 -54.29 -25.02
C PRO A 138 -1.43 -55.36 -24.71
N GLY A 139 -1.56 -55.99 -23.55
CA GLY A 139 -0.56 -56.89 -22.99
C GLY A 139 0.02 -57.85 -24.01
N VAL A 140 1.35 -57.94 -24.02
CA VAL A 140 2.05 -59.11 -24.55
C VAL A 140 1.75 -60.26 -23.59
N SER A 141 0.52 -60.78 -23.64
CA SER A 141 0.21 -62.11 -23.16
C SER A 141 0.83 -63.09 -24.15
N VAL A 142 2.13 -63.36 -23.97
CA VAL A 142 2.73 -64.57 -24.53
C VAL A 142 2.06 -65.74 -23.80
N ARG A 143 1.07 -66.35 -24.45
CA ARG A 143 0.51 -67.63 -24.05
C ARG A 143 0.94 -68.68 -25.08
N LYS A 144 1.35 -69.84 -24.54
CA LYS A 144 1.66 -71.14 -25.18
C LYS A 144 3.13 -71.27 -25.63
N TYR A 145 3.86 -72.34 -25.28
CA TYR A 145 3.49 -73.71 -24.91
C TYR A 145 4.24 -74.20 -23.67
#